data_AF-A0A1Y1KTD0-F1
#
_entry.id   AF-A0A1Y1KTD0-F1
#
_cell.length_a   1.000
_cell.length_b   1.000
_cell.length_c   1.000
_cell.angle_alpha   90.00
_cell.angle_beta   90.00
_cell.angle_gamma   90.00
#
_symmetry.space_group_name_H-M   'P 1'
#
loop_
_entity.id
_entity.type
_entity.pdbx_description
1 polymer ?
#
loop_
_entity_poly.entity_id
_entity_poly.type
_entity_poly.pdbx_seq_one_letter_code
_entity_poly.pdbx_strand_id
1 'polypeptide(L)'
;ERNRVFMLQKRLIRLIYDVKPKTSHKNTFIKNRILTFPSIYIYKLCMFVNANRHENYFLPLGDNHTYSTRNSQVLTVPVYFTAKYERSPLYNCVKAFNALPSDIRKIKNK
;
A
#
# COMPACT_ATOMS: atom_id res chain seq x y z
N GLU A 1 -20.84 -1.86 -11.17
CA GLU A 1 -20.37 -1.76 -9.77
C GLU A 1 -18.84 -1.70 -9.48
N ARG A 2 -17.89 -2.22 -10.29
CA ARG A 2 -16.45 -2.17 -9.90
C ARG A 2 -15.75 -0.79 -10.00
N ASN A 3 -16.26 0.09 -10.86
CA ASN A 3 -15.60 1.36 -11.17
C ASN A 3 -16.12 2.55 -10.35
N ARG A 4 -17.06 2.33 -9.42
CA ARG A 4 -17.75 3.40 -8.70
C ARG A 4 -16.80 4.34 -7.97
N VAL A 5 -15.81 3.80 -7.26
CA VAL A 5 -14.84 4.59 -6.49
C VAL A 5 -13.95 5.44 -7.40
N PHE A 6 -13.48 4.87 -8.52
CA PHE A 6 -12.68 5.59 -9.51
C PHE A 6 -13.48 6.71 -10.20
N MET A 7 -14.76 6.46 -10.48
CA MET A 7 -15.66 7.47 -11.04
C MET A 7 -15.90 8.60 -10.04
N LEU A 8 -16.11 8.29 -8.76
CA LEU A 8 -16.28 9.28 -7.70
C LEU A 8 -15.01 10.14 -7.53
N GLN A 9 -13.82 9.54 -7.50
CA GLN A 9 -12.56 10.29 -7.41
C GLN A 9 -12.43 11.29 -8.58
N LYS A 10 -12.71 10.85 -9.81
CA LYS A 10 -12.66 11.74 -10.99
C LYS A 10 -13.72 12.83 -10.93
N ARG A 11 -14.95 12.52 -10.50
CA ARG A 11 -16.03 13.50 -10.35
C ARG A 11 -15.66 14.59 -9.33
N LEU A 12 -15.12 14.19 -8.19
CA LEU A 12 -14.68 15.10 -7.13
C LEU A 12 -13.53 16.00 -7.61
N ILE A 13 -12.55 15.45 -8.32
CA ILE A 13 -11.45 16.25 -8.89
C ILE A 13 -11.95 17.22 -9.96
N ARG A 14 -12.94 16.84 -10.79
CA ARG A 14 -13.55 17.80 -11.73
C ARG A 14 -14.21 18.95 -11.00
N LEU A 15 -14.94 18.67 -9.93
CA LEU A 15 -15.65 19.68 -9.15
C LEU A 15 -14.68 20.65 -8.46
N ILE A 16 -13.63 20.13 -7.81
CA ILE A 16 -12.67 20.94 -7.05
C ILE A 16 -11.84 21.84 -7.96
N TYR A 17 -11.42 21.35 -9.13
CA TYR A 17 -10.50 22.05 -10.02
C TYR A 17 -11.18 22.65 -11.26
N ASP A 18 -12.52 22.70 -11.27
CA ASP A 18 -13.36 23.17 -12.37
C ASP A 18 -12.88 22.69 -13.77
N VAL A 19 -12.63 21.38 -13.85
CA VAL A 19 -12.06 20.78 -15.05
C VAL A 19 -13.16 20.56 -16.08
N LYS A 20 -13.00 21.15 -17.27
CA LYS A 20 -13.97 21.05 -18.37
C LYS A 20 -14.38 19.59 -18.67
N PRO A 21 -15.63 19.37 -19.11
CA PRO A 21 -16.05 18.06 -19.61
C PRO A 21 -15.14 17.58 -20.75
N LYS A 22 -14.89 16.27 -20.84
CA LYS A 22 -14.05 15.59 -21.85
C LYS A 22 -12.55 15.86 -21.81
N THR A 23 -12.03 16.75 -20.95
CA THR A 23 -10.57 16.91 -20.81
C THR A 23 -9.93 15.77 -20.01
N SER A 24 -8.69 15.43 -20.36
CA SER A 24 -7.91 14.43 -19.64
C SER A 24 -7.59 14.89 -18.21
N HIS A 25 -7.78 13.99 -17.24
CA HIS A 25 -7.52 14.28 -15.82
C HIS A 25 -6.05 14.08 -15.45
N LYS A 26 -5.27 13.42 -16.31
CA LYS A 26 -3.87 13.08 -16.05
C LYS A 26 -3.07 14.31 -15.64
N ASN A 27 -3.26 15.42 -16.35
CA ASN A 27 -2.56 16.68 -16.06
C ASN A 27 -2.96 17.25 -14.70
N THR A 28 -4.24 17.20 -14.33
CA THR A 28 -4.73 17.65 -13.01
C THR A 28 -4.14 16.81 -11.88
N PHE A 29 -4.05 15.50 -12.04
CA PHE A 29 -3.43 14.62 -11.04
C PHE A 29 -1.95 14.94 -10.85
N ILE A 30 -1.19 15.07 -11.94
CA ILE A 30 0.25 15.34 -11.88
C ILE A 30 0.54 16.73 -11.30
N LYS A 31 -0.11 17.77 -11.83
CA LYS A 31 0.10 19.16 -11.40
C LYS A 31 -0.20 19.36 -9.91
N ASN A 32 -1.26 18.73 -9.42
CA ASN A 32 -1.68 18.84 -8.02
C ASN A 32 -1.08 17.74 -7.13
N ARG A 33 -0.20 16.88 -7.65
CA ARG A 33 0.42 15.77 -6.91
C ARG A 33 -0.60 14.87 -6.19
N ILE A 34 -1.74 14.64 -6.84
CA ILE A 34 -2.83 13.82 -6.28
C ILE A 34 -2.53 12.35 -6.56
N LEU A 35 -2.65 11.52 -5.55
CA LEU A 35 -2.53 10.07 -5.70
C LEU A 35 -3.81 9.48 -6.30
N THR A 36 -3.64 8.51 -7.20
CA THR A 36 -4.77 7.71 -7.69
C THR A 36 -5.29 6.78 -6.60
N PHE A 37 -6.55 6.36 -6.66
CA PHE A 37 -7.12 5.45 -5.66
C PHE A 37 -6.27 4.17 -5.42
N PRO A 38 -5.72 3.48 -6.44
CA PRO A 38 -4.81 2.35 -6.22
C PRO A 38 -3.53 2.75 -5.50
N SER A 39 -2.95 3.90 -5.85
CA SER A 39 -1.75 4.43 -5.16
C SER A 39 -2.05 4.74 -3.69
N ILE A 40 -3.22 5.33 -3.40
CA ILE A 40 -3.68 5.58 -2.02
C ILE A 40 -3.83 4.27 -1.27
N TYR A 41 -4.45 3.26 -1.89
CA TYR A 41 -4.61 1.94 -1.29
C TYR A 41 -3.25 1.32 -0.92
N ILE A 42 -2.32 1.24 -1.87
CA ILE A 42 -0.96 0.71 -1.63
C ILE A 42 -0.25 1.50 -0.53
N TYR A 43 -0.32 2.84 -0.58
CA TYR A 43 0.28 3.69 0.44
C TYR A 43 -0.30 3.41 1.83
N LYS A 44 -1.62 3.31 1.95
CA LYS A 44 -2.30 3.00 3.22
C LYS A 44 -1.93 1.62 3.75
N LEU A 45 -1.79 0.63 2.88
CA LEU A 45 -1.31 -0.70 3.28
C LEU A 45 0.11 -0.64 3.86
N CYS A 46 1.04 0.04 3.18
CA CYS A 46 2.41 0.19 3.66
C CYS A 46 2.47 0.97 4.99
N MET A 47 1.69 2.04 5.11
CA MET A 47 1.61 2.82 6.34
C MET A 47 1.02 2.03 7.52
N PHE A 48 0.03 1.18 7.26
CA PHE A 48 -0.55 0.29 8.28
C PHE A 48 0.50 -0.67 8.84
N VAL A 49 1.31 -1.28 7.98
CA VAL A 49 2.40 -2.15 8.40
C VAL A 49 3.48 -1.36 9.16
N ASN A 50 3.84 -0.16 8.69
CA ASN A 50 4.85 0.65 9.36
C ASN A 50 4.42 1.09 10.76
N ALA A 51 3.15 1.43 10.95
CA ALA A 51 2.58 1.84 12.23
C ALA A 51 2.51 0.69 13.24
N ASN A 52 2.20 -0.52 12.78
CA ASN A 52 1.97 -1.69 13.63
C ASN A 52 3.13 -2.69 13.61
N ARG A 53 4.32 -2.28 13.17
CA ARG A 53 5.46 -3.19 12.95
C ARG A 53 5.92 -3.95 14.19
N HIS A 54 5.58 -3.45 15.37
CA HIS A 54 5.91 -4.04 16.66
C HIS A 54 4.87 -5.06 17.14
N GLU A 55 3.72 -5.18 16.46
CA GLU A 55 2.71 -6.17 16.81
C GLU A 55 3.11 -7.57 16.34
N ASN A 56 2.67 -8.59 17.10
CA ASN A 56 2.95 -10.00 16.85
C ASN A 56 2.46 -10.51 15.48
N TYR A 57 1.66 -9.73 14.75
CA TYR A 57 1.20 -10.06 13.41
C TYR A 57 2.24 -9.81 12.31
N PHE A 58 3.29 -9.02 12.58
CA PHE A 58 4.30 -8.63 11.59
C PHE A 58 5.71 -9.07 12.00
N LEU A 59 5.92 -10.39 12.03
CA LEU A 59 7.21 -10.97 12.42
C LEU A 59 8.22 -10.93 11.26
N PRO A 60 9.42 -10.37 11.46
CA PRO A 60 10.53 -10.50 10.52
C PRO A 60 10.97 -11.96 10.33
N LEU A 61 11.44 -12.32 9.13
CA LEU A 61 12.02 -13.65 8.88
C LEU A 61 13.25 -13.94 9.75
N GLY A 62 13.96 -12.88 10.16
CA GLY A 62 15.14 -13.00 11.02
C GLY A 62 14.83 -13.63 12.37
N ASP A 63 13.63 -13.42 12.92
CA ASP A 63 13.27 -13.90 14.25
C ASP A 63 13.13 -15.43 14.30
N ASN A 64 13.00 -16.09 13.14
CA ASN A 64 12.94 -17.56 13.05
C ASN A 64 14.32 -18.23 13.10
N HIS A 65 15.41 -17.47 13.08
CA HIS A 65 16.77 -17.99 13.03
C HIS A 65 17.69 -17.29 14.03
N THR A 66 18.63 -18.04 14.61
CA THR A 66 19.62 -17.50 15.56
C THR A 66 20.78 -16.77 14.88
N TYR A 67 20.86 -16.79 13.55
CA TYR A 67 21.93 -16.19 12.75
C TYR A 67 21.40 -15.16 11.75
N SER A 68 22.25 -14.20 11.36
CA SER A 68 21.87 -13.14 10.44
C SER A 68 21.66 -13.66 9.03
N THR A 69 20.45 -13.48 8.49
CA THR A 69 20.13 -13.82 7.10
C THR A 69 20.01 -12.55 6.25
N ARG A 70 20.30 -12.67 4.94
CA ARG A 70 20.20 -11.56 3.96
C ARG A 70 18.81 -10.89 3.98
N ASN A 71 17.76 -11.66 4.25
CA ASN A 71 16.37 -11.21 4.29
C ASN A 71 15.79 -11.09 5.70
N SER A 72 16.63 -11.02 6.73
CA SER A 72 16.20 -10.97 8.14
C SER A 72 15.16 -9.88 8.43
N GLN A 73 15.22 -8.77 7.70
CA GLN A 73 14.34 -7.60 7.86
C GLN A 73 13.04 -7.66 7.03
N VAL A 74 12.86 -8.71 6.23
CA VAL A 74 11.64 -8.97 5.44
C VAL A 74 10.57 -9.53 6.36
N LEU A 75 9.33 -9.07 6.22
CA LEU A 75 8.22 -9.58 7.03
C LEU A 75 7.78 -10.95 6.52
N THR A 76 7.41 -11.82 7.46
CA THR A 76 6.90 -13.15 7.17
C THR A 76 5.54 -13.03 6.52
N VAL A 77 5.44 -13.58 5.30
CA VAL A 77 4.17 -13.66 4.58
C VAL A 77 3.43 -14.89 5.12
N PRO A 78 2.22 -14.73 5.72
CA PRO A 78 1.49 -15.87 6.25
C PRO A 78 1.15 -16.85 5.12
N VAL A 79 1.32 -18.14 5.39
CA VAL A 79 0.93 -19.23 4.48
C VAL A 79 -0.51 -19.62 4.78
N TYR A 80 -1.36 -19.67 3.76
CA TYR A 80 -2.75 -20.09 3.90
C TYR A 80 -3.27 -20.61 2.56
N PHE A 81 -4.30 -21.45 2.64
CA PHE A 81 -4.77 -22.24 1.50
C PHE A 81 -5.99 -21.63 0.78
N THR A 82 -6.58 -20.57 1.32
CA THR A 82 -7.84 -20.00 0.79
C THR A 82 -7.62 -18.70 0.04
N ALA A 83 -8.11 -18.64 -1.21
CA ALA A 83 -8.09 -17.45 -2.06
C ALA A 83 -8.79 -16.21 -1.44
N LYS A 84 -9.69 -16.41 -0.46
CA LYS A 84 -10.34 -15.33 0.29
C LYS A 84 -9.33 -14.56 1.15
N TYR A 85 -8.43 -15.29 1.81
CA TYR A 85 -7.40 -14.69 2.63
C TYR A 85 -6.31 -14.04 1.76
N GLU A 86 -6.03 -14.56 0.55
CA GLU A 86 -5.11 -13.89 -0.40
C GLU A 86 -5.59 -12.50 -0.80
N ARG A 87 -6.91 -12.32 -0.83
CA ARG A 87 -7.53 -11.04 -1.17
C ARG A 87 -7.68 -10.12 0.05
N SER A 88 -7.33 -10.60 1.24
CA SER A 88 -7.42 -9.81 2.47
C SER A 88 -6.43 -8.64 2.43
N PRO A 89 -6.82 -7.46 2.95
CA PRO A 89 -5.89 -6.36 3.16
C PRO A 89 -4.68 -6.75 4.01
N LEU A 90 -4.85 -7.62 5.00
CA LEU A 90 -3.77 -8.08 5.88
C LEU A 90 -2.68 -8.85 5.12
N TYR A 91 -3.08 -9.65 4.13
CA TYR A 91 -2.10 -10.33 3.30
C TYR A 91 -1.42 -9.37 2.32
N ASN A 92 -2.23 -8.55 1.65
CA ASN A 92 -1.73 -7.61 0.65
C ASN A 92 -0.84 -6.53 1.25
N CYS A 93 -1.02 -6.15 2.51
CA CYS A 93 -0.16 -5.16 3.15
C CYS A 93 1.26 -5.68 3.40
N VAL A 94 1.41 -6.94 3.82
CA VAL A 94 2.73 -7.56 3.97
C VAL A 94 3.44 -7.65 2.62
N LYS A 95 2.73 -8.07 1.57
CA LYS A 95 3.29 -8.11 0.20
C LYS A 95 3.71 -6.73 -0.30
N ALA A 96 2.84 -5.73 -0.18
CA ALA A 96 3.11 -4.38 -0.62
C ALA A 96 4.32 -3.77 0.12
N PHE A 97 4.41 -4.01 1.44
CA PHE A 97 5.51 -3.52 2.26
C PHE A 97 6.84 -4.21 1.95
N ASN A 98 6.82 -5.53 1.71
CA ASN A 98 8.02 -6.29 1.34
C ASN A 98 8.54 -5.94 -0.06
N ALA A 99 7.69 -5.43 -0.95
CA ALA A 99 8.09 -4.93 -2.26
C ALA A 99 8.83 -3.57 -2.19
N LEU A 100 8.83 -2.89 -1.03
CA LEU A 100 9.55 -1.64 -0.87
C LEU A 100 11.07 -1.88 -0.81
N PRO A 101 11.87 -0.94 -1.36
CA PRO A 101 13.31 -0.90 -1.14
C PRO A 101 13.66 -0.94 0.35
N SER A 102 14.75 -1.61 0.68
CA SER A 102 15.25 -1.76 2.06
C SER A 102 15.47 -0.42 2.75
N ASP A 103 15.91 0.60 2.01
CA ASP A 103 16.16 1.95 2.54
C ASP A 103 14.87 2.61 3.02
N ILE A 104 13.79 2.51 2.23
CA ILE A 104 12.48 3.05 2.59
C ILE A 104 11.90 2.28 3.78
N ARG A 105 12.07 0.96 3.81
CA ARG A 105 11.56 0.12 4.89
C ARG A 105 12.21 0.42 6.25
N LYS A 106 13.43 0.97 6.28
CA LYS A 106 14.11 1.33 7.53
C LYS A 106 13.61 2.64 8.13
N ILE A 107 12.88 3.45 7.35
CA ILE A 107 12.35 4.73 7.80
C ILE A 107 11.26 4.47 8.85
N LYS A 108 11.55 4.83 10.10
CA LYS A 108 10.55 4.84 11.17
C LYS A 108 9.74 6.13 11.08
N ASN A 109 8.41 6.00 11.15
CA ASN A 109 7.58 7.16 11.40
C ASN A 109 7.85 7.63 12.84
N LYS A 110 8.09 8.93 13.00
CA LYS A 110 8.33 9.58 14.28
C LYS A 110 7.02 9.75 15.03
#